data_AF-A0A1G7UNX7-F1
#
_entry.id   AF-A0A1G7UNX7-F1
#
_cell.length_a   1.000
_cell.length_b   1.000
_cell.length_c   1.000
_cell.angle_alpha   90.00
_cell.angle_beta   90.00
_cell.angle_gamma   90.00
#
_symmetry.space_group_name_H-M   'P 1'
#
loop_
_entity.id
_entity.type
_entity.pdbx_description
1 polymer ?
#
loop_
_entity_poly.entity_id
_entity_poly.type
_entity_poly.pdbx_seq_one_letter_code
_entity_poly.pdbx_strand_id
1 'polypeptide(L)'
;MKLLLNTYPYRFEHGYDLGFGPSCFPKLVEIIMAFHDENQLILFPYCEYDKNLEPHKEMIAENELSGFHYNVLFDPDGKLEATMCDHLFKYYYSQVESVENEEELKISLLKEFRDKKLEHLKEEDNDLINSIKELLYNLRFHTELHEQDLGLQESINSRTITTNTDWLFQYEKPQHLKRIIWFNSTSPEDIMGTLEKTDWWFSCVITDSEKNPADYNYFLEYTEEHGLNDGDFDGMVLLIRTYNHDCFTKKVVPKLKNLFNNQLEIIV
;
A
#
# COMPACT_ATOMS: atom_id res chain seq x y z
N MET A 1 15.01 -19.30 -7.74
CA MET A 1 14.95 -18.57 -6.46
C MET A 1 16.19 -18.83 -5.62
N LYS A 2 16.64 -17.85 -4.82
CA LYS A 2 17.85 -17.94 -3.99
C LYS A 2 17.61 -17.46 -2.56
N LEU A 3 18.04 -18.21 -1.56
CA LEU A 3 18.08 -17.77 -0.17
C LEU A 3 19.53 -17.46 0.23
N LEU A 4 19.82 -16.18 0.45
CA LEU A 4 21.13 -15.68 0.85
C LEU A 4 21.20 -15.53 2.37
N LEU A 5 22.01 -16.39 3.00
CA LEU A 5 22.28 -16.40 4.43
C LEU A 5 23.55 -15.62 4.80
N ASN A 6 24.30 -15.14 3.81
CA ASN A 6 25.52 -14.35 3.96
C ASN A 6 25.29 -12.83 4.00
N THR A 7 24.03 -12.40 4.07
CA THR A 7 23.61 -10.98 4.12
C THR A 7 22.82 -10.70 5.40
N TYR A 8 22.70 -9.42 5.79
CA TYR A 8 21.75 -9.01 6.83
C TYR A 8 21.05 -7.71 6.41
N PRO A 9 19.70 -7.67 6.30
CA PRO A 9 18.76 -8.78 6.49
C PRO A 9 19.06 -9.99 5.58
N TYR A 10 18.65 -11.20 5.98
CA TYR A 10 18.70 -12.35 5.08
C TYR A 10 17.76 -12.09 3.91
N ARG A 11 18.11 -12.60 2.73
CA ARG A 11 17.37 -12.30 1.50
C ARG A 11 16.85 -13.57 0.90
N PHE A 12 15.55 -13.64 0.66
CA PHE A 12 14.96 -14.67 -0.17
C PHE A 12 14.50 -14.05 -1.49
N GLU A 13 15.34 -14.20 -2.50
CA GLU A 13 15.21 -13.66 -3.84
C GLU A 13 14.36 -14.59 -4.71
N HIS A 14 13.14 -14.14 -5.02
CA HIS A 14 12.20 -14.84 -5.89
C HIS A 14 12.27 -14.38 -7.35
N GLY A 15 12.88 -13.21 -7.61
CA GLY A 15 12.79 -12.56 -8.91
C GLY A 15 11.32 -12.34 -9.28
N TYR A 16 10.96 -12.64 -10.51
CA TYR A 16 9.56 -12.59 -10.97
C TYR A 16 8.89 -13.98 -11.05
N ASP A 17 9.54 -15.02 -10.50
CA ASP A 17 9.10 -16.41 -10.62
C ASP A 17 7.73 -16.67 -9.99
N LEU A 18 7.35 -15.90 -8.96
CA LEU A 18 6.06 -16.01 -8.28
C LEU A 18 4.92 -15.28 -9.01
N GLY A 19 5.23 -14.40 -9.96
CA GLY A 19 4.26 -13.50 -10.58
C GLY A 19 3.82 -12.35 -9.68
N PHE A 20 2.76 -11.66 -10.11
CA PHE A 20 2.28 -10.41 -9.53
C PHE A 20 0.81 -10.50 -9.11
N GLY A 21 0.44 -9.76 -8.07
CA GLY A 21 -0.95 -9.61 -7.64
C GLY A 21 -1.61 -10.90 -7.10
N PRO A 22 -2.95 -11.00 -7.14
CA PRO A 22 -3.69 -12.05 -6.43
C PRO A 22 -3.29 -13.50 -6.76
N SER A 23 -2.74 -13.75 -7.95
CA SER A 23 -2.29 -15.08 -8.33
C SER A 23 -1.14 -15.62 -7.47
N CYS A 24 -0.33 -14.75 -6.85
CA CYS A 24 0.80 -15.18 -6.02
C CYS A 24 0.47 -15.31 -4.53
N PHE A 25 -0.70 -14.82 -4.07
CA PHE A 25 -1.03 -14.77 -2.64
C PHE A 25 -1.05 -16.14 -1.96
N PRO A 26 -1.58 -17.23 -2.57
CA PRO A 26 -1.50 -18.55 -1.94
C PRO A 26 -0.07 -18.96 -1.60
N LYS A 27 0.89 -18.63 -2.47
CA LYS A 27 2.29 -18.94 -2.23
C LYS A 27 2.90 -18.02 -1.17
N LEU A 28 2.53 -16.74 -1.14
CA LEU A 28 2.96 -15.81 -0.08
C LEU A 28 2.47 -16.25 1.31
N VAL A 29 1.23 -16.74 1.39
CA VAL A 29 0.67 -17.34 2.61
C VAL A 29 1.52 -18.53 3.05
N GLU A 30 1.81 -19.49 2.14
CA GLU A 30 2.68 -20.63 2.46
C GLU A 30 4.08 -20.21 2.93
N ILE A 31 4.66 -19.16 2.32
CA ILE A 31 5.95 -18.61 2.73
C ILE A 31 5.86 -18.05 4.16
N ILE A 32 4.89 -17.19 4.47
CA ILE A 32 4.71 -16.61 5.81
C ILE A 32 4.51 -17.74 6.84
N MET A 33 3.67 -18.73 6.53
CA MET A 33 3.42 -19.87 7.40
C MET A 33 4.65 -20.75 7.65
N ALA A 34 5.67 -20.71 6.78
CA ALA A 34 6.93 -21.40 7.04
C ALA A 34 7.69 -20.81 8.26
N PHE A 35 7.46 -19.54 8.60
CA PHE A 35 8.09 -18.89 9.75
C PHE A 35 7.28 -19.03 11.04
N HIS A 36 5.98 -19.33 10.92
CA HIS A 36 5.03 -19.40 12.02
C HIS A 36 5.09 -20.74 12.76
N ASP A 37 5.01 -20.69 14.09
CA ASP A 37 4.76 -21.82 14.98
C ASP A 37 3.38 -21.59 15.68
N GLU A 38 2.67 -22.67 16.06
CA GLU A 38 1.25 -22.64 16.49
C GLU A 38 0.87 -21.61 17.58
N ASN A 39 1.80 -21.25 18.47
CA ASN A 39 1.56 -20.33 19.58
C ASN A 39 1.94 -18.87 19.26
N GLN A 40 2.34 -18.58 18.03
CA GLN A 40 2.81 -17.26 17.63
C GLN A 40 1.70 -16.44 17.00
N LEU A 41 1.86 -15.13 17.08
CA LEU A 41 1.04 -14.18 16.35
C LEU A 41 1.77 -13.71 15.11
N ILE A 42 0.99 -13.43 14.07
CA ILE A 42 1.46 -12.76 12.86
C ILE A 42 0.77 -11.39 12.81
N LEU A 43 1.53 -10.32 13.02
CA LEU A 43 1.00 -8.96 13.06
C LEU A 43 1.39 -8.21 11.80
N PHE A 44 0.39 -7.70 11.09
CA PHE A 44 0.57 -6.80 9.96
C PHE A 44 0.47 -5.35 10.45
N PRO A 45 1.32 -4.44 9.93
CA PRO A 45 1.20 -3.02 10.18
C PRO A 45 0.20 -2.39 9.21
N TYR A 46 -0.62 -1.48 9.71
CA TYR A 46 -1.30 -0.46 8.93
C TYR A 46 -0.76 0.91 9.38
N CYS A 47 0.04 1.55 8.53
CA CYS A 47 0.66 2.84 8.83
C CYS A 47 -0.30 3.97 8.50
N GLU A 48 -0.56 4.84 9.47
CA GLU A 48 -1.29 6.06 9.25
C GLU A 48 -0.36 7.27 9.20
N TYR A 49 -0.63 8.16 8.25
CA TYR A 49 0.20 9.31 7.94
C TYR A 49 -0.60 10.60 8.05
N ASP A 50 0.07 11.71 8.39
CA ASP A 50 -0.52 13.04 8.34
C ASP A 50 -0.41 13.56 6.92
N LYS A 51 -1.53 13.50 6.18
CA LYS A 51 -1.55 13.93 4.78
C LYS A 51 -1.25 15.43 4.59
N ASN A 52 -1.33 16.25 5.63
CA ASN A 52 -0.97 17.67 5.52
C ASN A 52 0.54 17.88 5.56
N LEU A 53 1.29 16.87 6.01
CA LEU A 53 2.74 16.86 6.09
C LEU A 53 3.39 15.97 5.02
N GLU A 54 2.60 15.47 4.06
CA GLU A 54 3.06 14.65 2.93
C GLU A 54 4.02 15.46 2.03
N PRO A 55 5.32 15.12 2.00
CA PRO A 55 6.33 15.88 1.22
C PRO A 55 6.07 15.86 -0.28
N HIS A 56 5.34 14.86 -0.79
CA HIS A 56 5.03 14.70 -2.21
C HIS A 56 3.61 15.13 -2.59
N LYS A 57 2.89 15.87 -1.71
CA LYS A 57 1.49 16.28 -1.93
C LYS A 57 1.25 16.88 -3.32
N GLU A 58 2.11 17.81 -3.74
CA GLU A 58 1.97 18.47 -5.05
C GLU A 58 2.12 17.49 -6.22
N MET A 59 3.08 16.58 -6.15
CA MET A 59 3.28 15.55 -7.17
C MET A 59 2.09 14.59 -7.25
N ILE A 60 1.58 14.15 -6.10
CA ILE A 60 0.40 13.28 -6.02
C ILE A 60 -0.81 14.00 -6.62
N ALA A 61 -1.07 15.23 -6.20
CA ALA A 61 -2.21 16.02 -6.68
C ALA A 61 -2.13 16.30 -8.20
N GLU A 62 -0.94 16.53 -8.74
CA GLU A 62 -0.71 16.71 -10.18
C GLU A 62 -0.94 15.42 -10.98
N ASN A 63 -0.52 14.27 -10.43
CA ASN A 63 -0.79 12.96 -11.03
C ASN A 63 -2.29 12.65 -11.03
N GLU A 64 -2.99 12.90 -9.93
CA GLU A 64 -4.45 12.71 -9.84
C GLU A 64 -5.20 13.65 -10.79
N LEU A 65 -4.79 14.93 -10.89
CA LEU A 65 -5.36 15.89 -11.83
C LEU A 65 -5.22 15.39 -13.28
N SER A 66 -4.00 15.00 -13.67
CA SER A 66 -3.72 14.50 -15.01
C SER A 66 -4.52 13.22 -15.27
N GLY A 67 -4.56 12.31 -14.30
CA GLY A 67 -5.30 11.07 -14.39
C GLY A 67 -6.81 11.30 -14.58
N PHE A 68 -7.37 12.24 -13.82
CA PHE A 68 -8.78 12.59 -13.92
C PHE A 68 -9.11 13.25 -15.26
N HIS A 69 -8.28 14.22 -15.69
CA HIS A 69 -8.45 14.96 -16.95
C HIS A 69 -8.47 14.02 -18.16
N TYR A 70 -7.54 13.06 -18.21
CA TYR A 70 -7.46 12.07 -19.29
C TYR A 70 -8.40 10.87 -19.12
N ASN A 71 -9.29 10.89 -18.13
CA ASN A 71 -10.25 9.82 -17.85
C ASN A 71 -9.60 8.43 -17.68
N VAL A 72 -8.45 8.38 -16.98
CA VAL A 72 -7.73 7.13 -16.68
C VAL A 72 -7.93 6.68 -15.23
N LEU A 73 -8.56 7.50 -14.39
CA LEU A 73 -8.90 7.10 -13.02
C LEU A 73 -10.06 6.12 -13.01
N PHE A 74 -9.92 5.06 -12.22
CA PHE A 74 -10.99 4.11 -11.96
C PHE A 74 -12.07 4.76 -11.09
N ASP A 75 -13.29 4.83 -11.62
CA ASP A 75 -14.49 5.40 -10.98
C ASP A 75 -15.75 4.58 -11.36
N PRO A 76 -15.85 3.32 -10.89
CA PRO A 76 -16.88 2.38 -11.34
C PRO A 76 -18.29 2.77 -10.90
N ASP A 77 -18.43 3.56 -9.83
CA ASP A 77 -19.70 4.03 -9.29
C ASP A 77 -20.02 5.48 -9.65
N GLY A 78 -19.15 6.14 -10.42
CA GLY A 78 -19.34 7.51 -10.91
C GLY A 78 -19.27 8.58 -9.82
N LYS A 79 -18.85 8.24 -8.58
CA LYS A 79 -18.83 9.19 -7.47
C LYS A 79 -17.79 10.27 -7.66
N LEU A 80 -16.63 9.92 -8.22
CA LEU A 80 -15.58 10.90 -8.49
C LEU A 80 -16.05 11.89 -9.55
N GLU A 81 -16.63 11.38 -10.64
CA GLU A 81 -17.17 12.20 -11.71
C GLU A 81 -18.30 13.13 -11.20
N ALA A 82 -19.25 12.60 -10.44
CA ALA A 82 -20.32 13.39 -9.85
C ALA A 82 -19.79 14.50 -8.94
N THR A 83 -18.81 14.18 -8.10
CA THR A 83 -18.18 15.17 -7.21
C THR A 83 -17.46 16.27 -8.00
N MET A 84 -16.81 15.91 -9.10
CA MET A 84 -16.17 16.91 -9.98
C MET A 84 -17.18 17.81 -10.67
N CYS A 85 -18.25 17.24 -11.21
CA CYS A 85 -19.37 17.98 -11.80
C CYS A 85 -19.88 19.06 -10.84
N ASP A 86 -20.15 18.67 -9.58
CA ASP A 86 -20.58 19.59 -8.54
C ASP A 86 -19.52 20.66 -8.22
N HIS A 87 -18.24 20.28 -8.21
CA HIS A 87 -17.14 21.20 -7.93
C HIS A 87 -16.98 22.26 -9.02
N LEU A 88 -16.99 21.85 -10.30
CA LEU A 88 -16.93 22.75 -11.45
C LEU A 88 -18.12 23.72 -11.45
N PHE A 89 -19.33 23.18 -11.21
CA PHE A 89 -20.53 24.01 -11.12
C PHE A 89 -20.42 25.03 -9.99
N LYS A 90 -20.02 24.62 -8.78
CA LYS A 90 -19.84 25.55 -7.64
C LYS A 90 -18.76 26.60 -7.92
N TYR A 91 -17.68 26.24 -8.61
CA TYR A 91 -16.62 27.19 -8.95
C TYR A 91 -17.14 28.30 -9.88
N TYR A 92 -17.78 27.94 -11.00
CA TYR A 92 -18.24 28.91 -11.99
C TYR A 92 -19.54 29.62 -11.61
N TYR A 93 -20.39 28.99 -10.80
CA TYR A 93 -21.75 29.48 -10.49
C TYR A 93 -21.98 29.73 -8.99
N SER A 94 -20.92 29.96 -8.18
CA SER A 94 -21.00 30.13 -6.72
C SER A 94 -22.01 31.18 -6.21
N GLN A 95 -22.41 32.14 -7.04
CA GLN A 95 -23.31 33.26 -6.70
C GLN A 95 -24.68 33.17 -7.38
N VAL A 96 -25.01 32.06 -8.04
CA VAL A 96 -26.28 31.91 -8.76
C VAL A 96 -27.28 31.14 -7.90
N GLU A 97 -28.43 31.75 -7.60
CA GLU A 97 -29.46 31.16 -6.72
C GLU A 97 -30.16 29.94 -7.34
N SER A 98 -30.33 29.92 -8.66
CA SER A 98 -30.86 28.76 -9.38
C SER A 98 -30.44 28.78 -10.86
N VAL A 99 -30.23 27.59 -11.42
CA VAL A 99 -29.93 27.40 -12.84
C VAL A 99 -30.93 26.42 -13.43
N GLU A 100 -31.60 26.80 -14.52
CA GLU A 100 -32.41 25.85 -15.28
C GLU A 100 -31.50 24.78 -15.90
N ASN A 101 -31.92 23.51 -15.81
CA ASN A 101 -31.15 22.35 -16.31
C ASN A 101 -29.75 22.20 -15.68
N GLU A 102 -29.64 22.43 -14.36
CA GLU A 102 -28.39 22.31 -13.59
C GLU A 102 -27.57 21.04 -13.93
N GLU A 103 -28.22 19.89 -14.03
CA GLU A 103 -27.55 18.61 -14.34
C GLU A 103 -26.94 18.57 -15.74
N GLU A 104 -27.63 19.12 -16.75
CA GLU A 104 -27.07 19.21 -18.10
C GLU A 104 -25.87 20.16 -18.15
N LEU A 105 -25.94 21.26 -17.39
CA LEU A 105 -24.84 22.21 -17.29
C LEU A 105 -23.62 21.60 -16.60
N LYS A 106 -23.80 20.87 -15.49
CA LYS A 106 -22.70 20.15 -14.82
C LYS A 106 -21.95 19.23 -15.78
N ILE A 107 -22.69 18.45 -16.57
CA ILE A 107 -22.13 17.55 -17.59
C ILE A 107 -21.40 18.36 -18.68
N SER A 108 -21.97 19.49 -19.12
CA SER A 108 -21.32 20.38 -20.11
C SER A 108 -20.00 20.93 -19.58
N LEU A 109 -19.96 21.39 -18.32
CA LEU A 109 -18.75 21.93 -17.70
C LEU A 109 -17.65 20.88 -17.58
N LEU A 110 -18.00 19.65 -17.18
CA LEU A 110 -17.04 18.54 -17.12
C LEU A 110 -16.49 18.21 -18.52
N LYS A 111 -17.36 18.22 -19.54
CA LYS A 111 -16.94 18.01 -20.92
C LYS A 111 -16.00 19.11 -21.39
N GLU A 112 -16.32 20.37 -21.16
CA GLU A 112 -15.46 21.51 -21.50
C GLU A 112 -14.10 21.43 -20.82
N PHE A 113 -14.08 21.05 -19.54
CA PHE A 113 -12.85 20.81 -18.79
C PHE A 113 -11.99 19.71 -19.45
N ARG A 114 -12.58 18.58 -19.85
CA ARG A 114 -11.88 17.47 -20.51
C ARG A 114 -11.45 17.79 -21.95
N ASP A 115 -12.25 18.54 -22.70
CA ASP A 115 -11.97 18.90 -24.10
C ASP A 115 -10.84 19.93 -24.23
N LYS A 116 -10.61 20.75 -23.21
CA LYS A 116 -9.53 21.75 -23.18
C LYS A 116 -8.20 21.11 -22.79
N LYS A 117 -7.10 21.57 -23.40
CA LYS A 117 -5.75 21.14 -23.01
C LYS A 117 -5.45 21.54 -21.57
N LEU A 118 -4.93 20.60 -20.79
CA LEU A 118 -4.65 20.80 -19.37
C LEU A 118 -3.65 21.95 -19.14
N GLU A 119 -2.68 22.14 -20.03
CA GLU A 119 -1.72 23.25 -19.96
C GLU A 119 -2.42 24.61 -20.08
N HIS A 120 -3.38 24.74 -20.98
CA HIS A 120 -4.14 25.99 -21.13
C HIS A 120 -5.03 26.24 -19.92
N LEU A 121 -5.60 25.20 -19.31
CA LEU A 121 -6.36 25.35 -18.06
C LEU A 121 -5.47 25.83 -16.91
N LYS A 122 -4.24 25.32 -16.80
CA LYS A 122 -3.25 25.76 -15.80
C LYS A 122 -2.86 27.23 -15.97
N GLU A 123 -2.79 27.71 -17.20
CA GLU A 123 -2.46 29.10 -17.51
C GLU A 123 -3.64 30.06 -17.30
N GLU A 124 -4.85 29.65 -17.70
CA GLU A 124 -6.04 30.52 -17.74
C GLU A 124 -6.83 30.51 -16.42
N ASP A 125 -6.91 29.35 -15.75
CA ASP A 125 -7.75 29.12 -14.56
C ASP A 125 -6.96 28.40 -13.45
N ASN A 126 -5.81 28.96 -13.07
CA ASN A 126 -4.93 28.37 -12.05
C ASN A 126 -5.66 28.12 -10.70
N ASP A 127 -6.56 29.02 -10.29
CA ASP A 127 -7.33 28.85 -9.05
C ASP A 127 -8.28 27.65 -9.11
N LEU A 128 -8.93 27.42 -10.26
CA LEU A 128 -9.73 26.22 -10.48
C LEU A 128 -8.86 24.98 -10.39
N ILE A 129 -7.73 24.98 -11.10
CA ILE A 129 -6.81 23.84 -11.11
C ILE A 129 -6.31 23.51 -9.71
N ASN A 130 -5.91 24.50 -8.92
CA ASN A 130 -5.48 24.28 -7.54
C ASN A 130 -6.62 23.74 -6.67
N SER A 131 -7.85 24.22 -6.86
CA SER A 131 -9.01 23.69 -6.14
C SER A 131 -9.34 22.24 -6.53
N ILE A 132 -9.18 21.87 -7.80
CA ILE A 132 -9.37 20.51 -8.31
C ILE A 132 -8.27 19.59 -7.78
N LYS A 133 -7.01 20.03 -7.78
CA LYS A 133 -5.88 19.30 -7.20
C LYS A 133 -6.13 18.97 -5.74
N GLU A 134 -6.53 19.98 -4.95
CA GLU A 134 -6.83 19.78 -3.54
C GLU A 134 -8.02 18.83 -3.34
N LEU A 135 -9.08 18.97 -4.13
CA LEU A 135 -10.23 18.06 -4.09
C LEU A 135 -9.82 16.62 -4.39
N LEU A 136 -9.11 16.39 -5.50
CA LEU A 136 -8.68 15.07 -5.92
C LEU A 136 -7.72 14.43 -4.92
N TYR A 137 -6.75 15.20 -4.41
CA TYR A 137 -5.86 14.76 -3.34
C TYR A 137 -6.65 14.28 -2.12
N ASN A 138 -7.65 15.06 -1.68
CA ASN A 138 -8.47 14.70 -0.53
C ASN A 138 -9.37 13.48 -0.76
N LEU A 139 -9.85 13.26 -1.98
CA LEU A 139 -10.76 12.16 -2.32
C LEU A 139 -10.05 10.84 -2.62
N ARG A 140 -8.78 10.90 -3.04
CA ARG A 140 -8.07 9.74 -3.60
C ARG A 140 -6.91 9.28 -2.75
N PHE A 141 -6.29 10.19 -2.00
CA PHE A 141 -5.15 9.87 -1.16
C PHE A 141 -5.60 9.60 0.26
N HIS A 142 -5.93 8.34 0.54
CA HIS A 142 -6.27 7.86 1.87
C HIS A 142 -4.99 7.50 2.64
N THR A 143 -4.81 8.16 3.77
CA THR A 143 -3.64 8.03 4.65
C THR A 143 -3.98 7.50 6.03
N GLU A 144 -5.26 7.47 6.38
CA GLU A 144 -5.76 6.99 7.66
C GLU A 144 -6.83 5.91 7.47
N LEU A 145 -6.95 5.01 8.45
CA LEU A 145 -7.86 3.87 8.33
C LEU A 145 -9.32 4.31 8.17
N HIS A 146 -9.73 5.37 8.85
CA HIS A 146 -11.09 5.88 8.80
C HIS A 146 -11.51 6.43 7.43
N GLU A 147 -10.55 6.70 6.55
CA GLU A 147 -10.77 7.16 5.17
C GLU A 147 -11.02 5.98 4.21
N GLN A 148 -10.71 4.74 4.63
CA GLN A 148 -10.88 3.53 3.82
C GLN A 148 -12.33 3.05 3.77
N ASP A 149 -12.61 2.03 2.96
CA ASP A 149 -13.92 1.38 2.97
C ASP A 149 -14.21 0.69 4.32
N LEU A 150 -15.50 0.60 4.66
CA LEU A 150 -15.94 0.02 5.93
C LEU A 150 -15.48 -1.43 6.13
N GLY A 151 -15.31 -2.20 5.04
CA GLY A 151 -14.87 -3.58 5.10
C GLY A 151 -13.41 -3.71 5.51
N LEU A 152 -12.52 -2.84 5.02
CA LEU A 152 -11.14 -2.75 5.48
C LEU A 152 -11.07 -2.23 6.92
N GLN A 153 -11.84 -1.20 7.26
CA GLN A 153 -11.92 -0.66 8.62
C GLN A 153 -12.30 -1.72 9.64
N GLU A 154 -13.37 -2.47 9.40
CA GLU A 154 -13.83 -3.55 10.29
C GLU A 154 -12.79 -4.67 10.39
N SER A 155 -12.17 -5.04 9.26
CA SER A 155 -11.13 -6.08 9.21
C SER A 155 -9.90 -5.75 10.05
N ILE A 156 -9.47 -4.49 10.09
CA ILE A 156 -8.31 -4.07 10.89
C ILE A 156 -8.71 -3.83 12.35
N ASN A 157 -9.80 -3.09 12.59
CA ASN A 157 -10.20 -2.73 13.96
C ASN A 157 -10.53 -3.95 14.81
N SER A 158 -11.24 -4.94 14.26
CA SER A 158 -11.61 -6.16 14.98
C SER A 158 -10.42 -7.05 15.40
N ARG A 159 -9.27 -6.87 14.76
CA ARG A 159 -8.05 -7.67 14.97
C ARG A 159 -6.88 -6.84 15.49
N THR A 160 -7.10 -5.57 15.82
CA THR A 160 -6.04 -4.69 16.34
C THR A 160 -5.55 -5.20 17.69
N ILE A 161 -4.23 -5.38 17.79
CA ILE A 161 -3.55 -5.83 19.00
C ILE A 161 -2.95 -4.64 19.75
N THR A 162 -2.26 -3.76 19.03
CA THR A 162 -1.64 -2.58 19.62
C THR A 162 -1.48 -1.47 18.60
N THR A 163 -1.16 -0.26 19.08
CA THR A 163 -0.90 0.91 18.26
C THR A 163 0.26 1.68 18.85
N ASN A 164 1.26 2.00 18.04
CA ASN A 164 2.47 2.70 18.47
C ASN A 164 3.03 3.56 17.33
N THR A 165 4.27 4.03 17.48
CA THR A 165 5.02 4.71 16.40
C THR A 165 6.41 4.09 16.22
N ASP A 166 6.58 2.84 16.67
CA ASP A 166 7.87 2.15 16.67
C ASP A 166 8.19 1.71 15.25
N TRP A 167 9.16 2.38 14.65
CA TRP A 167 9.50 2.19 13.26
C TRP A 167 10.49 1.05 13.11
N LEU A 168 9.99 -0.12 12.70
CA LEU A 168 10.81 -1.31 12.55
C LEU A 168 11.47 -1.39 11.17
N PHE A 169 10.97 -0.67 10.16
CA PHE A 169 11.42 -0.78 8.78
C PHE A 169 12.87 -0.34 8.57
N GLN A 170 13.52 -0.84 7.52
CA GLN A 170 14.94 -0.56 7.25
C GLN A 170 15.19 0.87 6.74
N TYR A 171 14.17 1.51 6.18
CA TYR A 171 14.23 2.86 5.65
C TYR A 171 13.93 3.90 6.73
N GLU A 172 14.25 5.17 6.44
CA GLU A 172 14.07 6.27 7.38
C GLU A 172 12.59 6.39 7.81
N LYS A 173 12.38 6.65 9.11
CA LYS A 173 11.03 6.87 9.66
C LYS A 173 10.42 8.13 9.03
N PRO A 174 9.25 8.04 8.37
CA PRO A 174 8.59 9.21 7.81
C PRO A 174 8.27 10.24 8.91
N GLN A 175 8.64 11.50 8.67
CA GLN A 175 8.39 12.59 9.63
C GLN A 175 6.89 12.82 9.88
N HIS A 176 6.06 12.46 8.90
CA HIS A 176 4.61 12.60 8.92
C HIS A 176 3.89 11.31 9.35
N LEU A 177 4.59 10.30 9.89
CA LEU A 177 3.94 9.12 10.47
C LEU A 177 3.15 9.51 11.73
N LYS A 178 1.84 9.27 11.72
CA LYS A 178 0.97 9.48 12.90
C LYS A 178 1.06 8.31 13.86
N ARG A 179 0.83 7.09 13.35
CA ARG A 179 0.84 5.84 14.13
C ARG A 179 0.92 4.63 13.23
N ILE A 180 1.23 3.49 13.83
CA ILE A 180 1.18 2.17 13.21
C ILE A 180 0.17 1.36 14.01
N ILE A 181 -0.87 0.87 13.34
CA ILE A 181 -1.84 -0.05 13.90
C ILE A 181 -1.34 -1.46 13.59
N TRP A 182 -1.04 -2.24 14.62
CA TRP A 182 -0.60 -3.62 14.47
C TRP A 182 -1.80 -4.55 14.71
N PHE A 183 -2.21 -5.28 13.67
CA PHE A 183 -3.37 -6.15 13.72
C PHE A 183 -2.99 -7.60 13.41
N ASN A 184 -3.69 -8.53 14.05
CA ASN A 184 -3.41 -9.96 13.98
C ASN A 184 -4.02 -10.60 12.72
N SER A 185 -3.21 -11.37 11.99
CA SER A 185 -3.63 -12.21 10.88
C SER A 185 -2.87 -13.54 10.91
N THR A 186 -3.21 -14.41 11.86
CA THR A 186 -2.45 -15.64 12.14
C THR A 186 -2.89 -16.85 11.30
N SER A 187 -4.16 -16.95 10.92
CA SER A 187 -4.62 -18.07 10.09
C SER A 187 -4.26 -17.85 8.61
N PRO A 188 -4.07 -18.92 7.80
CA PRO A 188 -3.87 -18.80 6.36
C PRO A 188 -4.96 -17.97 5.65
N GLU A 189 -6.22 -18.11 6.07
CA GLU A 189 -7.35 -17.35 5.56
C GLU A 189 -7.26 -15.86 5.93
N ASP A 190 -6.85 -15.55 7.17
CA ASP A 190 -6.64 -14.17 7.60
C ASP A 190 -5.50 -13.49 6.86
N ILE A 191 -4.39 -14.21 6.63
CA ILE A 191 -3.24 -13.70 5.87
C ILE A 191 -3.68 -13.43 4.43
N MET A 192 -4.36 -14.39 3.79
CA MET A 192 -4.90 -14.22 2.44
C MET A 192 -5.77 -12.96 2.34
N GLY A 193 -6.77 -12.85 3.22
CA GLY A 193 -7.68 -11.70 3.24
C GLY A 193 -6.99 -10.38 3.59
N THR A 194 -5.82 -10.43 4.25
CA THR A 194 -5.01 -9.22 4.49
C THR A 194 -4.31 -8.80 3.20
N LEU A 195 -3.63 -9.71 2.52
CA LEU A 195 -2.97 -9.44 1.24
C LEU A 195 -3.95 -8.94 0.16
N GLU A 196 -5.18 -9.45 0.15
CA GLU A 196 -6.24 -9.01 -0.76
C GLU A 196 -6.74 -7.58 -0.52
N LYS A 197 -6.66 -7.09 0.72
CA LYS A 197 -7.27 -5.81 1.10
C LYS A 197 -6.27 -4.67 1.27
N THR A 198 -5.00 -4.96 1.56
CA THR A 198 -3.99 -3.92 1.78
C THR A 198 -3.13 -3.71 0.55
N ASP A 199 -2.28 -4.68 0.24
CA ASP A 199 -1.34 -4.67 -0.88
C ASP A 199 -0.65 -6.05 -0.92
N TRP A 200 -0.07 -6.38 -2.07
CA TRP A 200 0.70 -7.60 -2.27
C TRP A 200 2.17 -7.45 -1.88
N TRP A 201 2.71 -6.22 -1.88
CA TRP A 201 3.85 -5.90 -1.02
C TRP A 201 3.38 -5.90 0.41
N PHE A 202 4.09 -6.61 1.27
CA PHE A 202 3.68 -6.72 2.65
C PHE A 202 4.86 -6.60 3.59
N SER A 203 4.54 -6.27 4.83
CA SER A 203 5.46 -6.46 5.93
C SER A 203 4.68 -7.07 7.08
N CYS A 204 5.28 -7.99 7.83
CA CYS A 204 4.64 -8.56 9.01
C CYS A 204 5.69 -9.01 10.03
N VAL A 205 5.34 -8.89 11.31
CA VAL A 205 6.14 -9.46 12.39
C VAL A 205 5.53 -10.77 12.85
N ILE A 206 6.39 -11.71 13.22
CA ILE A 206 6.01 -12.97 13.85
C ILE A 206 6.58 -12.96 15.25
N THR A 207 5.71 -13.04 16.26
CA THR A 207 6.07 -12.76 17.65
C THR A 207 5.31 -13.64 18.63
N ASP A 208 5.92 -13.89 19.79
CA ASP A 208 5.24 -14.48 20.95
C ASP A 208 4.57 -13.40 21.82
N SER A 209 4.84 -12.11 21.55
CA SER A 209 4.40 -10.98 22.36
C SER A 209 3.15 -10.31 21.76
N GLU A 210 2.09 -10.25 22.55
CA GLU A 210 0.89 -9.46 22.24
C GLU A 210 1.06 -7.96 22.45
N LYS A 211 2.17 -7.49 23.05
CA LYS A 211 2.25 -6.10 23.53
C LYS A 211 3.20 -5.23 22.73
N ASN A 212 4.29 -5.82 22.23
CA ASN A 212 5.35 -5.07 21.59
C ASN A 212 5.83 -5.77 20.31
N PRO A 213 5.40 -5.28 19.13
CA PRO A 213 5.85 -5.77 17.84
C PRO A 213 7.37 -5.73 17.65
N ALA A 214 8.10 -4.87 18.38
CA ALA A 214 9.56 -4.81 18.31
C ALA A 214 10.25 -6.04 18.91
N ASP A 215 9.57 -6.79 19.78
CA ASP A 215 10.07 -8.04 20.38
C ASP A 215 9.81 -9.24 19.45
N TYR A 216 9.95 -9.04 18.14
CA TYR A 216 9.65 -10.07 17.14
C TYR A 216 10.70 -11.18 17.10
N ASN A 217 10.25 -12.38 16.73
CA ASN A 217 11.13 -13.50 16.34
C ASN A 217 11.58 -13.37 14.89
N TYR A 218 10.66 -12.95 14.02
CA TYR A 218 10.91 -12.62 12.62
C TYR A 218 10.23 -11.32 12.24
N PHE A 219 10.90 -10.49 11.46
CA PHE A 219 10.29 -9.41 10.72
C PHE A 219 10.52 -9.65 9.23
N LEU A 220 9.41 -9.75 8.50
CA LEU A 220 9.35 -10.08 7.09
C LEU A 220 8.95 -8.84 6.30
N GLU A 221 9.71 -8.49 5.27
CA GLU A 221 9.41 -7.39 4.35
C GLU A 221 9.50 -7.91 2.92
N TYR A 222 8.36 -8.02 2.24
CA TYR A 222 8.26 -8.44 0.85
C TYR A 222 8.13 -7.23 -0.06
N THR A 223 9.13 -7.02 -0.91
CA THR A 223 9.28 -5.81 -1.72
C THR A 223 9.89 -6.14 -3.09
N GLU A 224 9.98 -5.12 -3.96
CA GLU A 224 10.63 -5.19 -5.26
C GLU A 224 11.94 -4.39 -5.22
N GLU A 225 13.02 -4.97 -5.75
CA GLU A 225 14.28 -4.27 -5.96
C GLU A 225 14.57 -4.21 -7.46
N HIS A 226 15.00 -3.04 -7.93
CA HIS A 226 15.39 -2.85 -9.32
C HIS A 226 16.91 -2.75 -9.43
N GLY A 227 17.54 -3.81 -9.94
CA GLY A 227 18.96 -3.83 -10.21
C GLY A 227 19.34 -2.74 -11.21
N LEU A 228 20.29 -1.88 -10.85
CA LEU A 228 20.71 -0.76 -11.70
C LEU A 228 21.88 -1.12 -12.63
N ASN A 229 22.63 -2.17 -12.31
CA ASN A 229 23.76 -2.64 -13.09
C ASN A 229 23.62 -4.11 -13.49
N ASP A 230 24.35 -4.51 -14.53
CA ASP A 230 24.45 -5.90 -14.95
C ASP A 230 24.95 -6.78 -13.80
N GLY A 231 24.11 -7.72 -13.36
CA GLY A 231 24.41 -8.66 -12.28
C GLY A 231 23.81 -8.29 -10.92
N ASP A 232 23.23 -7.09 -10.78
CA ASP A 232 22.41 -6.76 -9.60
C ASP A 232 21.11 -7.57 -9.63
N PHE A 233 20.58 -7.89 -8.44
CA PHE A 233 19.29 -8.56 -8.33
C PHE A 233 18.17 -7.63 -8.81
N ASP A 234 17.26 -8.15 -9.62
CA ASP A 234 16.08 -7.46 -10.13
C ASP A 234 14.84 -8.34 -9.92
N GLY A 235 13.85 -7.80 -9.22
CA GLY A 235 12.56 -8.42 -8.93
C GLY A 235 12.21 -8.55 -7.46
N MET A 236 11.37 -9.53 -7.14
CA MET A 236 10.75 -9.65 -5.81
C MET A 236 11.68 -10.31 -4.81
N VAL A 237 11.82 -9.68 -3.64
CA VAL A 237 12.64 -10.16 -2.53
C VAL A 237 11.85 -10.14 -1.23
N LEU A 238 11.99 -11.21 -0.45
CA LEU A 238 11.60 -11.22 0.96
C LEU A 238 12.85 -10.97 1.80
N LEU A 239 12.89 -9.81 2.44
CA LEU A 239 13.90 -9.48 3.45
C LEU A 239 13.45 -10.06 4.79
N ILE A 240 14.36 -10.77 5.44
CA ILE A 240 14.09 -11.54 6.64
C ILE A 240 15.03 -11.05 7.74
N ARG A 241 14.46 -10.49 8.79
CA ARG A 241 15.17 -10.08 10.00
C ARG A 241 14.83 -10.99 11.15
N THR A 242 15.86 -11.47 11.83
CA THR A 242 15.74 -12.28 13.05
C THR A 242 16.95 -12.05 13.94
N TYR A 243 16.76 -12.18 15.25
CA TYR A 243 17.84 -12.19 16.23
C TYR A 243 18.36 -13.60 16.53
N ASN A 244 17.67 -14.64 16.02
CA ASN A 244 17.98 -16.03 16.32
C ASN A 244 18.30 -16.84 15.04
N HIS A 245 19.51 -16.63 14.52
CA HIS A 245 20.02 -17.27 13.31
C HIS A 245 19.95 -18.81 13.36
N ASP A 246 20.26 -19.38 14.53
CA ASP A 246 20.20 -20.82 14.77
C ASP A 246 18.77 -21.37 14.64
N CYS A 247 17.79 -20.66 15.18
CA CYS A 247 16.39 -21.05 15.06
C CYS A 247 15.92 -20.97 13.60
N PHE A 248 16.25 -19.88 12.90
CA PHE A 248 15.91 -19.71 11.49
C PHE A 248 16.45 -20.85 10.62
N THR A 249 17.75 -21.15 10.73
CA THR A 249 18.42 -22.19 9.94
C THR A 249 17.91 -23.60 10.25
N LYS A 250 17.55 -23.89 11.51
CA LYS A 250 17.09 -25.22 11.93
C LYS A 250 15.60 -25.45 11.71
N LYS A 251 14.76 -24.41 11.80
CA LYS A 251 13.29 -24.55 11.71
C LYS A 251 12.71 -24.07 10.38
N VAL A 252 13.10 -22.87 9.93
CA VAL A 252 12.44 -22.22 8.79
C VAL A 252 13.06 -22.64 7.46
N VAL A 253 14.39 -22.67 7.37
CA VAL A 253 15.09 -23.07 6.13
C VAL A 253 14.64 -24.44 5.62
N PRO A 254 14.47 -25.49 6.46
CA PRO A 254 13.94 -26.77 5.99
C PRO A 254 12.51 -26.69 5.47
N LYS A 255 11.63 -25.89 6.09
CA LYS A 255 10.25 -25.67 5.62
C LYS A 255 10.26 -24.98 4.24
N LEU A 256 11.09 -23.96 4.05
CA LEU A 256 11.27 -23.29 2.75
C LEU A 256 11.84 -24.23 1.68
N LYS A 257 12.84 -25.05 2.04
CA LYS A 257 13.36 -26.10 1.13
C LYS A 257 12.28 -27.07 0.70
N ASN A 258 11.42 -27.50 1.61
CA ASN A 258 10.31 -28.40 1.25
C ASN A 258 9.28 -27.71 0.34
N LEU A 259 9.05 -26.42 0.56
CA LEU A 259 8.09 -25.62 -0.22
C LEU A 259 8.53 -25.45 -1.69
N PHE A 260 9.83 -25.28 -1.92
CA PHE A 260 10.40 -24.98 -3.25
C PHE A 260 11.25 -26.10 -3.85
N ASN A 261 11.55 -27.14 -3.08
CA ASN A 261 12.35 -28.30 -3.48
C ASN A 261 13.62 -27.88 -4.24
N ASN A 262 13.78 -28.37 -5.47
CA ASN A 262 14.97 -28.12 -6.31
C ASN A 262 15.02 -26.70 -6.90
N GLN A 263 14.00 -25.86 -6.67
CA GLN A 263 13.95 -24.47 -7.17
C GLN A 263 14.62 -23.47 -6.23
N LEU A 264 14.96 -23.90 -5.00
CA LEU A 264 15.61 -23.08 -3.98
C LEU A 264 17.10 -23.38 -3.90
N GLU A 265 17.91 -22.45 -4.38
CA GLU A 265 19.34 -22.42 -4.10
C GLU A 265 19.59 -21.74 -2.74
N ILE A 266 20.51 -22.27 -1.93
CA ILE A 266 20.91 -21.66 -0.65
C ILE A 266 22.38 -21.27 -0.72
N ILE A 267 22.64 -20.00 -0.43
CA ILE A 267 23.97 -19.39 -0.41
C ILE A 267 24.29 -19.06 1.05
N VAL A 268 25.40 -19.60 1.56
CA VAL A 268 25.86 -19.46 2.96
C VAL A 268 27.14 -18.65 3.03
#